data_AF-A0A4Q4B4T0-F1
#
_entry.id   AF-A0A4Q4B4T0-F1
#
_cell.length_a   1.000
_cell.length_b   1.000
_cell.length_c   1.000
_cell.angle_alpha   90.00
_cell.angle_beta   90.00
_cell.angle_gamma   90.00
#
_symmetry.space_group_name_H-M   'P 1'
#
loop_
_entity.id
_entity.type
_entity.pdbx_description
1 polymer ?
#
loop_
_entity_poly.entity_id
_entity_poly.type
_entity_poly.pdbx_seq_one_letter_code
_entity_poly.pdbx_strand_id
1 'polypeptide(L)' 'MLKFVKNHMESITGIEIYPLISLMIFFLFFVALFWWVITAKKEYITTVSNLPLDKKNN' A
#
# COMPACT_ATOMS: atom_id res chain seq x y z
N MET A 1 -15.39 27.25 12.48
CA MET A 1 -14.84 26.97 11.14
C MET A 1 -15.33 25.62 10.59
N LEU A 2 -15.06 24.48 11.24
CA LEU A 2 -15.50 23.14 10.78
C LEU A 2 -17.03 22.94 10.71
N LYS A 3 -17.82 23.66 11.52
CA LYS A 3 -19.30 23.55 11.56
C LYS A 3 -19.97 23.93 10.24
N PHE A 4 -19.43 24.90 9.48
CA PHE A 4 -20.03 25.35 8.22
C PHE A 4 -19.85 24.32 7.09
N VAL A 5 -18.70 23.65 7.06
CA VAL A 5 -18.40 22.60 6.07
C VAL A 5 -19.18 21.33 6.37
N LYS A 6 -19.27 20.93 7.65
CA LYS A 6 -20.00 19.73 8.07
C LYS A 6 -21.47 19.78 7.70
N ASN A 7 -22.16 20.90 7.91
CA ASN A 7 -23.57 21.06 7.53
C ASN A 7 -23.79 20.97 6.02
N HIS A 8 -22.84 21.49 5.21
CA HIS A 8 -22.92 21.40 3.76
C HIS A 8 -22.65 19.97 3.28
N MET A 9 -21.68 19.27 3.87
CA MET A 9 -21.38 17.87 3.57
C MET A 9 -22.52 16.92 3.98
N GLU A 10 -23.16 17.13 5.14
CA GLU A 10 -24.31 16.33 5.58
C GLU A 10 -25.57 16.56 4.71
N SER A 11 -25.69 17.72 4.07
CA SER A 11 -26.77 17.97 3.10
C SER A 11 -26.61 17.19 1.79
N ILE A 12 -25.41 16.69 1.50
CA ILE A 12 -25.12 15.84 0.34
C ILE A 12 -25.53 14.41 0.69
N THR A 13 -26.68 13.99 0.17
CA THR A 13 -27.16 12.61 0.32
C THR A 13 -26.12 11.65 -0.27
N GLY A 14 -25.63 10.70 0.54
CA GLY A 14 -24.65 9.70 0.11
C GLY A 14 -23.18 10.11 0.24
N ILE A 15 -22.87 11.25 0.89
CA ILE A 15 -21.48 11.71 1.11
C ILE A 15 -20.59 10.66 1.82
N GLU A 16 -21.19 9.78 2.62
CA GLU A 16 -20.52 8.73 3.40
C GLU A 16 -19.87 7.64 2.53
N ILE A 17 -20.28 7.51 1.26
CA ILE A 17 -19.73 6.53 0.32
C ILE A 17 -18.30 6.90 -0.09
N TYR A 18 -17.97 8.20 -0.19
CA TYR A 18 -16.65 8.64 -0.63
C TYR A 18 -15.53 8.21 0.33
N PRO A 19 -15.64 8.39 1.66
CA PRO A 19 -14.68 7.84 2.61
C PRO A 19 -14.53 6.31 2.54
N LEU A 20 -15.64 5.58 2.39
CA LEU A 20 -15.62 4.12 2.33
C LEU A 20 -14.89 3.61 1.07
N ILE A 21 -15.20 4.19 -0.09
CA ILE A 21 -14.52 3.85 -1.35
C ILE A 21 -13.03 4.24 -1.29
N SER A 22 -12.71 5.41 -0.73
CA SER A 22 -11.32 5.84 -0.55
C SER A 22 -10.54 4.84 0.30
N LEU A 23 -11.13 4.36 1.40
CA LEU A 23 -10.52 3.35 2.25
C LEU A 23 -10.32 2.02 1.51
N MET A 24 -11.32 1.58 0.73
CA MET A 24 -11.20 0.34 -0.05
C MET A 24 -10.11 0.44 -1.12
N ILE A 25 -10.06 1.54 -1.87
CA ILE A 25 -9.03 1.75 -2.90
C ILE A 25 -7.65 1.82 -2.25
N PHE A 26 -7.49 2.55 -1.15
CA PHE A 26 -6.25 2.63 -0.40
C PHE A 26 -5.81 1.24 0.06
N PHE A 27 -6.71 0.48 0.68
CA PHE A 27 -6.40 -0.88 1.15
C PHE A 27 -6.01 -1.81 0.00
N LEU A 28 -6.77 -1.84 -1.10
CA LEU A 28 -6.48 -2.65 -2.27
C LEU A 28 -5.13 -2.29 -2.90
N PHE A 29 -4.81 -1.00 -2.98
CA PHE A 29 -3.52 -0.53 -3.44
C PHE A 29 -2.38 -1.12 -2.60
N PHE A 30 -2.49 -1.09 -1.27
CA PHE A 30 -1.49 -1.69 -0.39
C PHE A 30 -1.39 -3.21 -0.55
N VAL A 31 -2.52 -3.93 -0.68
CA VAL A 31 -2.52 -5.37 -0.93
C VAL A 31 -1.77 -5.72 -2.22
N ALA A 32 -2.04 -5.00 -3.31
CA ALA A 32 -1.35 -5.18 -4.57
C ALA A 32 0.15 -4.84 -4.46
N LEU A 33 0.49 -3.77 -3.73
CA LEU A 33 1.89 -3.38 -3.47
C LEU A 33 2.64 -4.48 -2.69
N PHE A 34 2.03 -5.05 -1.65
CA PHE A 34 2.62 -6.17 -0.91
C PHE A 34 2.82 -7.40 -1.78
N TRP A 35 1.85 -7.73 -2.64
CA TRP A 35 1.98 -8.82 -3.60
C TRP A 35 3.18 -8.61 -4.54
N TRP A 36 3.32 -7.39 -5.08
CA TRP A 36 4.43 -7.03 -5.95
C TRP A 36 5.77 -7.09 -5.23
N VAL A 37 5.86 -6.54 -4.00
CA VAL A 37 7.08 -6.55 -3.19
C VAL A 37 7.52 -7.97 -2.84
N ILE A 38 6.61 -8.86 -2.46
CA ILE A 38 6.94 -10.25 -2.14
C ILE A 38 7.49 -10.98 -3.37
N THR A 39 6.92 -10.70 -4.55
CA THR A 39 7.37 -11.28 -5.82
C THR A 39 8.75 -10.73 -6.21
N ALA A 40 8.93 -9.41 -6.18
CA ALA A 40 10.18 -8.74 -6.56
C ALA A 40 11.37 -9.12 -5.64
N LYS A 41 11.12 -9.32 -4.34
CA LYS A 41 12.17 -9.74 -3.42
C LYS A 41 12.72 -11.14 -3.74
N LYS A 42 11.93 -12.06 -4.31
CA LYS A 42 12.40 -13.43 -4.59
C LYS A 42 13.51 -13.47 -5.65
N GLU A 43 13.39 -12.67 -6.70
CA GLU A 43 14.37 -12.61 -7.79
C GLU A 43 15.71 -12.02 -7.31
N TYR A 44 15.65 -10.91 -6.58
CA TYR A 44 16.84 -10.28 -5.99
C TYR A 44 17.50 -11.18 -4.94
N ILE A 45 16.72 -11.76 -4.03
CA ILE A 45 17.22 -12.64 -2.97
C ILE A 45 17.87 -13.90 -3.56
N THR A 46 17.28 -14.51 -4.58
CA THR A 46 17.87 -15.69 -5.24
C THR A 46 19.22 -15.36 -5.88
N THR A 47 19.35 -14.17 -6.49
CA THR A 47 20.61 -13.73 -7.10
C THR A 47 21.71 -13.53 -6.07
N VAL A 48 21.42 -12.86 -4.95
CA VAL A 48 22.41 -12.64 -3.88
C VAL A 48 22.65 -13.88 -3.02
N SER A 49 21.67 -14.77 -2.86
CA SER A 49 21.84 -16.04 -2.13
C SER A 49 22.72 -17.04 -2.87
N ASN A 50 22.79 -16.96 -4.21
CA ASN A 50 23.71 -17.77 -5.02
C ASN A 50 25.07 -17.08 -5.22
N LEU A 51 25.25 -15.86 -4.72
CA LEU A 51 26.57 -15.26 -4.64
C LEU A 51 27.36 -16.03 -3.58
N PRO A 52 28.53 -16.61 -3.90
CA PRO A 52 29.31 -17.33 -2.91
C PRO A 52 29.59 -16.40 -1.73
N LEU A 53 29.27 -16.85 -0.52
CA LEU A 53 29.55 -16.13 0.74
C LEU A 53 31.06 -16.07 1.07
N ASP A 54 31.92 -16.36 0.09
CA ASP A 54 33.36 -16.38 0.20
C ASP A 54 33.94 -14.98 0.04
N LYS A 55 33.89 -14.20 1.13
CA LYS A 55 35.13 -13.52 1.53
C LYS A 55 36.08 -14.62 1.98
N LYS A 56 36.79 -15.18 1.01
CA LYS A 56 37.94 -16.05 1.21
C LYS A 56 38.88 -15.36 2.21
N ASN A 57 38.83 -15.79 3.46
CA ASN A 57 39.87 -15.51 4.43
C ASN A 57 41.06 -16.38 4.02
N ASN A 58 42.20 -15.72 3.81
CA ASN A 58 43.52 -16.20 3.37
C ASN A 58 43.82 -16.07 1.87
#